data_AF-A0A2A9NBL1-F1
#
_entry.id   AF-A0A2A9NBL1-F1
#
_cell.length_a   1.000
_cell.length_b   1.000
_cell.length_c   1.000
_cell.angle_alpha   90.00
_cell.angle_beta   90.00
_cell.angle_gamma   90.00
#
_symmetry.space_group_name_H-M   'P 1'
#
loop_
_entity.id
_entity.type
_entity.pdbx_description
1 polymer ?
#
loop_
_entity_poly.entity_id
_entity_poly.type
_entity_poly.pdbx_seq_one_letter_code
_entity_poly.pdbx_strand_id
1 'polypeptide(L)'
;LDEKTASLQAMVDDLCDKRDSFAEQLDRCEIALAPHKTLPAEVLQHIFVLCADFSEERYPPFIDDCGRSWQLWLLYTFDNIPMPITLSHVCSSWRRVALATPSLWNDIN
;
A
#
# COMPACT_ATOMS: atom_id res chain seq x y z
N LEU A 1 -0.78 46.96 23.91
CA LEU A 1 -1.22 46.25 22.68
C LEU A 1 -0.29 45.08 22.40
N ASP A 2 1.02 45.27 22.52
CA ASP A 2 2.07 44.25 22.33
C ASP A 2 1.96 43.00 23.23
N GLU A 3 1.52 43.16 24.48
CA GLU A 3 1.36 42.05 25.43
C GLU A 3 0.21 41.09 25.03
N LYS A 4 -0.87 41.63 24.46
CA LYS A 4 -2.01 40.83 23.99
C LYS A 4 -1.69 40.10 22.69
N THR A 5 -0.91 40.73 21.81
CA THR A 5 -0.41 40.07 20.58
C THR A 5 0.59 38.97 20.92
N ALA A 6 1.50 39.17 21.88
CA ALA A 6 2.41 38.13 22.34
C ALA A 6 1.68 36.94 22.99
N SER A 7 0.65 37.22 23.80
CA SER A 7 -0.16 36.17 24.44
C SER A 7 -0.96 35.34 23.43
N LEU A 8 -1.49 35.97 22.37
CA LEU A 8 -2.20 35.25 21.31
C LEU A 8 -1.25 34.42 20.47
N GLN A 9 -0.03 34.92 20.18
CA GLN A 9 0.98 34.16 19.44
C GLN A 9 1.38 32.89 20.20
N ALA A 10 1.63 33.01 21.51
CA ALA A 10 1.96 31.85 22.35
C ALA A 10 0.84 30.80 22.38
N MET A 11 -0.43 31.24 22.33
CA MET A 11 -1.58 30.32 22.26
C MET A 11 -1.70 29.65 20.89
N VAL A 12 -1.39 30.36 19.80
CA VAL A 12 -1.34 29.78 18.45
C VAL A 12 -0.22 28.75 18.35
N ASP A 13 0.95 29.06 18.91
CA ASP A 13 2.11 28.15 18.89
C ASP A 13 1.80 26.86 19.67
N ASP A 14 1.22 26.96 20.88
CA ASP A 14 0.77 25.80 21.66
C ASP A 14 -0.28 24.94 20.93
N LEU A 15 -1.22 25.58 20.21
CA LEU A 15 -2.22 24.87 19.42
C LEU A 15 -1.61 24.19 18.19
N CYS A 16 -0.62 24.80 17.55
CA CYS A 16 0.12 24.20 16.45
C CYS A 16 0.92 22.98 16.94
N ASP A 17 1.63 23.10 18.05
CA ASP A 17 2.39 22.00 18.64
C ASP A 17 1.49 20.81 19.00
N LYS A 18 0.31 21.09 19.58
CA LYS A 18 -0.69 20.05 19.88
C LYS A 18 -1.23 19.39 18.61
N ARG A 19 -1.57 20.18 17.59
CA ARG A 19 -2.04 19.65 16.30
C ARG A 19 -0.99 18.73 15.68
N ASP A 20 0.25 19.17 15.66
CA ASP A 20 1.34 18.43 15.02
C ASP A 20 1.61 17.12 15.79
N SER A 21 1.54 17.15 17.12
CA SER A 21 1.60 15.94 17.95
C SER A 21 0.46 14.96 17.69
N PHE A 22 -0.78 15.44 17.53
CA PHE A 22 -1.91 14.57 17.19
C PHE A 22 -1.80 14.01 15.78
N ALA A 23 -1.33 14.81 14.82
CA ALA A 23 -1.12 14.37 13.44
C ALA A 23 -0.08 13.23 13.39
N GLU A 24 1.03 13.36 14.12
CA GLU A 24 2.05 12.31 14.21
C GLU A 24 1.48 11.03 14.83
N GLN A 25 0.64 11.16 15.87
CA GLN A 25 -0.03 9.99 16.46
C GLN A 25 -0.96 9.30 15.47
N LEU A 26 -1.69 10.07 14.66
CA LEU A 26 -2.62 9.55 13.66
C LEU A 26 -1.88 8.80 12.55
N ASP A 27 -0.79 9.37 12.03
CA ASP A 27 0.05 8.76 11.00
C ASP A 27 0.61 7.40 11.47
N ARG A 28 1.11 7.34 12.71
CA ARG A 28 1.58 6.06 13.30
C ARG A 28 0.45 5.03 13.38
N CYS A 29 -0.76 5.46 13.75
CA CYS A 29 -1.92 4.58 13.78
C CYS A 29 -2.32 4.12 12.38
N GLU A 30 -2.33 4.99 11.38
CA GLU A 30 -2.61 4.62 9.98
C GLU A 30 -1.58 3.62 9.44
N ILE A 31 -0.30 3.82 9.73
CA ILE A 31 0.77 2.90 9.37
C ILE A 31 0.62 1.55 10.08
N ALA A 32 0.18 1.54 11.34
CA ALA A 32 -0.02 0.31 12.12
C ALA A 32 -1.28 -0.46 11.68
N LEU A 33 -2.34 0.26 11.33
CA LEU A 33 -3.62 -0.28 10.87
C LEU A 33 -3.68 -0.50 9.36
N ALA A 34 -2.61 -0.19 8.64
CA ALA A 34 -2.53 -0.34 7.21
C ALA A 34 -3.03 -1.75 6.81
N PRO A 35 -3.94 -1.87 5.82
CA PRO A 35 -4.63 -3.13 5.52
C PRO A 35 -3.69 -4.32 5.32
N HIS A 36 -2.53 -4.06 4.72
CA HIS A 36 -1.50 -5.07 4.45
C HIS A 36 -0.75 -5.59 5.69
N LYS A 37 -0.92 -4.96 6.87
CA LYS A 37 -0.39 -5.40 8.17
C LYS A 37 -1.43 -6.11 9.04
N THR A 38 -2.71 -5.96 8.73
CA THR A 38 -3.82 -6.56 9.48
C THR A 38 -4.38 -7.82 8.81
N LEU A 39 -4.06 -8.03 7.54
CA LEU A 39 -4.38 -9.25 6.79
C LEU A 39 -3.63 -10.47 7.35
N PRO A 40 -4.35 -11.57 7.65
CA PRO A 40 -3.72 -12.85 7.93
C PRO A 40 -2.84 -13.30 6.76
N ALA A 41 -1.77 -14.06 7.07
CA ALA A 41 -0.81 -14.51 6.08
C ALA A 41 -1.46 -15.37 4.98
N GLU A 42 -2.50 -16.13 5.33
CA GLU A 42 -3.27 -17.01 4.44
C GLU A 42 -4.06 -16.20 3.41
N VAL A 43 -4.69 -15.09 3.84
CA VAL A 43 -5.42 -14.20 2.93
C VAL A 43 -4.44 -13.50 2.00
N LEU A 44 -3.31 -13.04 2.54
CA LEU A 44 -2.27 -12.41 1.73
C LEU A 44 -1.66 -13.40 0.71
N GLN A 45 -1.44 -14.65 1.11
CA GLN A 45 -1.01 -15.73 0.22
C GLN A 45 -2.01 -15.97 -0.91
N HIS A 46 -3.32 -16.01 -0.60
CA HIS A 46 -4.35 -16.18 -1.62
C HIS A 46 -4.37 -15.03 -2.62
N ILE A 47 -4.25 -13.79 -2.13
CA ILE A 47 -4.13 -12.59 -2.98
C ILE A 47 -2.92 -12.72 -3.91
N PHE A 48 -1.76 -13.16 -3.39
CA PHE A 48 -0.56 -13.31 -4.22
C PHE A 48 -0.75 -14.30 -5.37
N VAL A 49 -1.41 -15.43 -5.11
CA VAL A 49 -1.70 -16.44 -6.15
C VAL A 49 -2.62 -15.84 -7.22
N LEU A 50 -3.67 -15.11 -6.81
CA LEU A 50 -4.55 -14.43 -7.76
C LEU A 50 -3.82 -13.40 -8.62
N CYS A 51 -2.85 -12.68 -8.06
CA CYS A 51 -2.04 -11.73 -8.81
C CYS A 51 -1.05 -12.40 -9.76
N ALA A 52 -0.54 -13.60 -9.43
CA ALA A 52 0.36 -14.36 -10.30
C ALA A 52 -0.37 -15.10 -11.44
N ASP A 53 -1.60 -15.56 -11.19
CA ASP A 53 -2.45 -16.27 -12.17
C ASP A 53 -3.22 -15.31 -13.11
N PHE A 54 -2.87 -14.02 -13.13
CA PHE A 54 -3.60 -13.01 -13.89
C PHE A 54 -3.33 -13.14 -15.39
N SER A 55 -4.16 -13.89 -16.11
CA SER A 55 -4.10 -14.03 -17.57
C SER A 55 -5.18 -13.21 -18.29
N GLU A 56 -4.86 -12.73 -19.49
CA GLU A 56 -5.78 -12.02 -20.40
C GLU A 56 -7.04 -12.85 -20.72
N GLU A 57 -6.93 -14.17 -20.71
CA GLU A 57 -8.04 -15.08 -20.98
C GLU A 57 -9.06 -15.14 -19.83
N ARG A 58 -8.59 -15.03 -18.58
CA ARG A 58 -9.44 -15.16 -17.38
C ARG A 58 -10.05 -13.83 -16.95
N TYR A 59 -9.38 -12.73 -17.22
CA TYR A 59 -9.82 -11.38 -16.88
C TYR A 59 -9.76 -10.50 -18.12
N PRO A 60 -10.86 -10.38 -18.89
CA PRO A 60 -10.90 -9.46 -20.01
C PRO A 60 -10.70 -8.02 -19.50
N PRO A 61 -10.12 -7.12 -20.32
CA PRO A 61 -9.84 -5.76 -19.91
C PRO A 61 -11.11 -5.06 -19.45
N PHE A 62 -11.21 -4.86 -18.14
CA PHE A 62 -12.21 -3.99 -17.55
C PHE A 62 -11.81 -2.56 -17.88
N ILE A 63 -12.50 -1.97 -18.85
CA ILE A 63 -12.40 -0.55 -19.15
C ILE A 63 -13.36 0.16 -18.20
N ASP A 64 -12.82 0.93 -17.25
CA ASP A 64 -13.64 1.76 -16.37
C ASP A 64 -14.35 2.86 -17.17
N ASP A 65 -15.32 3.56 -16.57
CA ASP A 65 -16.06 4.65 -17.23
C ASP A 65 -15.14 5.80 -17.70
N CYS A 66 -13.89 5.84 -17.23
CA CYS A 66 -12.87 6.80 -17.66
C CYS A 66 -12.01 6.29 -18.83
N GLY A 67 -12.29 5.12 -19.39
CA GLY A 67 -11.51 4.53 -20.48
C GLY A 67 -10.19 3.89 -20.03
N ARG A 68 -9.94 3.73 -18.72
CA ARG A 68 -8.73 3.10 -18.20
C ARG A 68 -8.95 1.60 -18.04
N SER A 69 -8.01 0.82 -18.56
CA SER A 69 -7.89 -0.59 -18.25
C SER A 69 -6.83 -0.77 -17.17
N TRP A 70 -7.22 -1.30 -16.01
CA TRP A 70 -6.27 -1.59 -14.93
C TRP A 70 -5.26 -2.67 -15.36
N GLN A 71 -5.63 -3.50 -16.33
CA GLN A 71 -4.76 -4.50 -16.95
C GLN A 71 -3.67 -3.84 -17.82
N LEU A 72 -4.01 -2.79 -18.58
CA LEU A 72 -3.01 -1.97 -19.27
C LEU A 72 -2.11 -1.22 -18.29
N TRP A 73 -2.63 -0.74 -17.15
CA TRP A 73 -1.80 -0.12 -16.12
C TRP A 73 -0.79 -1.12 -15.52
N LEU A 74 -1.23 -2.32 -15.12
CA LEU A 74 -0.37 -3.37 -14.59
C LEU A 74 0.71 -3.82 -15.61
N LEU A 75 0.34 -4.00 -16.88
CA LEU A 75 1.29 -4.37 -17.95
C LEU A 75 2.29 -3.23 -18.28
N TYR A 76 1.90 -1.96 -18.10
CA TYR A 76 2.72 -0.80 -18.44
C TYR A 76 3.61 -0.30 -17.29
N THR A 77 3.23 -0.55 -16.02
CA THR A 77 4.02 -0.11 -14.86
C THR A 77 5.07 -1.12 -14.41
N PHE A 78 4.88 -2.41 -14.73
CA PHE A 78 5.79 -3.49 -14.30
C PHE A 78 6.54 -4.06 -15.51
N ASP A 79 7.40 -3.24 -16.12
CA ASP A 79 8.33 -3.71 -17.16
C ASP A 79 9.11 -4.95 -16.67
N ASN A 80 8.78 -6.12 -17.22
CA ASN A 80 9.54 -7.38 -17.16
C ASN A 80 9.92 -7.92 -15.76
N ILE A 81 9.31 -7.46 -14.66
CA ILE A 81 9.56 -8.03 -13.33
C ILE A 81 8.47 -9.07 -13.02
N PRO A 82 8.83 -10.35 -12.80
CA PRO A 82 7.86 -11.37 -12.43
C PRO A 82 7.06 -10.97 -11.19
N MET A 83 5.75 -11.20 -11.22
CA MET A 83 4.84 -10.89 -10.11
C MET A 83 5.32 -11.37 -8.72
N PRO A 84 5.89 -12.59 -8.57
CA PRO A 84 6.43 -13.05 -7.28
C PRO A 84 7.55 -12.15 -6.74
N ILE A 85 8.37 -11.60 -7.64
CA ILE A 85 9.45 -10.67 -7.29
C ILE A 85 8.83 -9.35 -6.82
N THR A 86 7.92 -8.75 -7.61
CA THR A 86 7.24 -7.50 -7.24
C THR A 86 6.60 -7.57 -5.86
N LEU A 87 5.87 -8.65 -5.56
CA LEU A 87 5.20 -8.86 -4.27
C LEU A 87 6.21 -9.01 -3.11
N SER A 88 7.36 -9.64 -3.34
CA SER A 88 8.40 -9.83 -2.32
C SER A 88 9.17 -8.55 -1.93
N HIS A 89 9.04 -7.48 -2.72
CA HIS A 89 9.76 -6.21 -2.54
C HIS A 89 8.93 -5.12 -1.84
N VAL A 90 7.65 -5.36 -1.52
CA VAL A 90 6.78 -4.38 -0.83
C VAL A 90 7.22 -4.14 0.62
N CYS A 91 7.34 -5.21 1.42
CA CYS A 91 7.83 -5.13 2.80
C CYS A 91 8.36 -6.49 3.30
N SER A 92 8.96 -6.52 4.49
CA SER A 92 9.49 -7.75 5.09
C SER A 92 8.43 -8.82 5.37
N SER A 93 7.21 -8.42 5.73
CA SER A 93 6.09 -9.33 5.94
C SER A 93 5.67 -10.01 4.64
N TRP A 94 5.50 -9.21 3.57
CA TRP A 94 5.13 -9.70 2.25
C TRP A 94 6.19 -10.62 1.67
N ARG A 95 7.46 -10.29 1.85
CA ARG A 95 8.57 -11.18 1.48
C ARG A 95 8.46 -12.55 2.14
N ARG A 96 8.16 -12.61 3.44
CA ARG A 96 8.03 -13.87 4.16
C ARG A 96 6.88 -14.71 3.61
N VAL A 97 5.74 -14.08 3.33
CA VAL A 97 4.57 -14.77 2.77
C VAL A 97 4.83 -15.24 1.33
N ALA A 98 5.45 -14.40 0.50
CA ALA A 98 5.79 -14.76 -0.89
C ALA A 98 6.76 -15.95 -0.96
N LEU A 99 7.81 -15.96 -0.13
CA LEU A 99 8.76 -17.07 -0.05
C LEU A 99 8.13 -18.34 0.56
N ALA A 100 7.14 -18.19 1.44
CA ALA A 100 6.39 -19.31 2.02
C ALA A 100 5.27 -19.84 1.09
N THR A 101 5.14 -19.32 -0.12
CA THR A 101 4.11 -19.72 -1.09
C THR A 101 4.76 -20.31 -2.35
N PRO A 102 5.08 -21.61 -2.36
CA PRO A 102 5.79 -22.25 -3.47
C PRO A 102 5.08 -22.12 -4.82
N SER A 103 3.74 -22.10 -4.84
CA SER A 103 2.95 -21.99 -6.06
C SER A 103 3.21 -20.70 -6.84
N LEU A 104 3.69 -19.62 -6.20
CA LEU A 104 4.08 -18.39 -6.88
C LEU A 104 5.31 -18.56 -7.76
N TRP A 105 6.18 -19.51 -7.45
CA TRP A 105 7.49 -19.66 -8.09
C TRP A 105 7.52 -20.78 -9.13
N ASN A 106 6.37 -21.39 -9.42
CA ASN A 106 6.25 -22.47 -10.39
C ASN A 106 6.31 -21.98 -11.84
N ASP A 107 6.09 -20.69 -12.08
CA ASP A 107 6.16 -20.06 -13.40
C ASP A 107 6.92 -18.73 -13.29
N ILE A 108 8.22 -18.77 -13.60
CA ILE A 108 9.09 -17.59 -13.68
C ILE A 108 9.43 -17.42 -15.17
N ASN A 109 8.41 -17.11 -15.98
CA ASN A 109 8.58 -16.75 -17.39
C ASN A 109 8.92 -15.27 -17.52
#